data_AF-A0A8B7JMJ4-F1
#
_entry.id   AF-A0A8B7JMJ4-F1
#
_cell.length_a   1.000
_cell.length_b   1.000
_cell.length_c   1.000
_cell.angle_alpha   90.00
_cell.angle_beta   90.00
_cell.angle_gamma   90.00
#
_symmetry.space_group_name_H-M   'P 1'
#
loop_
_entity.id
_entity.type
_entity.pdbx_description
1 polymer ?
#
loop_
_entity_poly.entity_id
_entity_poly.type
_entity_poly.pdbx_seq_one_letter_code
_entity_poly.pdbx_strand_id
1 'polypeptide(L)'
;MPPESSGGSRTLAAAALNARAKAWDYRGIACETGGCKVSPDTRMPAKFVDDEELAYVIQRYREVHDLMHTLLGMPTNMLGEVVVKWFEAIQTGLPMCVLGAAFGPVRLSARKLRVLATELLPWAIQSGRNANCILNIYYEQRWEQTVESLREEIGIFPPPAVRV
;
A
#
# COMPACT_ATOMS: atom_id res chain seq x y z
N MET A 1 -22.97 -37.89 12.74
CA MET A 1 -21.64 -37.28 12.61
C MET A 1 -20.98 -37.79 11.34
N PRO A 2 -20.68 -36.94 10.35
CA PRO A 2 -19.69 -37.25 9.32
C PRO A 2 -18.30 -36.71 9.73
N PRO A 3 -17.21 -37.23 9.14
CA PRO A 3 -15.85 -37.01 9.61
C PRO A 3 -15.17 -35.80 8.95
N GLU A 4 -14.15 -35.28 9.64
CA GLU A 4 -13.25 -34.22 9.21
C GLU A 4 -12.51 -34.58 7.90
N SER A 5 -12.55 -33.66 6.92
CA SER A 5 -11.57 -33.60 5.85
C SER A 5 -11.45 -32.16 5.34
N SER A 6 -10.29 -31.51 5.50
CA SER A 6 -9.69 -30.56 4.53
C SER A 6 -8.49 -29.78 5.10
N GLY A 7 -7.41 -30.48 5.46
CA GLY A 7 -6.09 -29.86 5.72
C GLY A 7 -5.30 -29.47 4.45
N GLY A 8 -5.93 -29.41 3.27
CA GLY A 8 -5.23 -29.38 1.97
C GLY A 8 -5.30 -28.09 1.16
N SER A 9 -6.07 -27.07 1.56
CA SER A 9 -6.45 -26.00 0.62
C SER A 9 -5.72 -24.65 0.77
N ARG A 10 -4.97 -24.41 1.85
CA ARG A 10 -4.40 -23.06 2.14
C ARG A 10 -2.97 -22.85 1.60
N THR A 11 -2.19 -23.91 1.48
CA THR A 11 -0.80 -23.87 0.96
C THR A 11 -0.74 -23.67 -0.56
N LEU A 12 -1.74 -24.15 -1.30
CA LEU A 12 -1.82 -23.96 -2.76
C LEU A 12 -2.18 -22.52 -3.16
N ALA A 13 -2.94 -21.80 -2.33
CA ALA A 13 -3.28 -20.40 -2.58
C ALA A 13 -2.04 -19.48 -2.49
N ALA A 14 -1.18 -19.71 -1.49
CA ALA A 14 0.10 -19.00 -1.33
C ALA A 14 1.09 -19.28 -2.48
N ALA A 15 1.12 -20.51 -2.99
CA ALA A 15 1.95 -20.86 -4.14
C ALA A 15 1.42 -20.27 -5.46
N ALA A 16 0.09 -20.19 -5.64
CA ALA A 16 -0.54 -19.59 -6.81
C ALA A 16 -0.41 -18.05 -6.85
N LEU A 17 -0.41 -17.39 -5.68
CA LEU A 17 -0.07 -15.98 -5.50
C LEU A 17 1.32 -15.65 -6.09
N ASN A 18 2.29 -16.56 -5.91
CA ASN A 18 3.66 -16.41 -6.39
C ASN A 18 3.82 -16.54 -7.91
N ALA A 19 2.97 -17.35 -8.56
CA ALA A 19 3.06 -17.60 -10.00
C ALA A 19 2.45 -16.48 -10.86
N ARG A 20 1.46 -15.73 -10.35
CA ARG A 20 0.69 -14.72 -11.10
C ARG A 20 1.07 -13.27 -10.83
N ALA A 21 1.87 -12.99 -9.79
CA ALA A 21 2.46 -11.67 -9.55
C ALA A 21 3.30 -11.14 -10.75
N LYS A 22 3.68 -12.01 -11.70
CA LYS A 22 4.40 -11.64 -12.93
C LYS A 22 3.55 -10.90 -13.97
N ALA A 23 2.23 -10.89 -13.85
CA ALA A 23 1.32 -10.34 -14.87
C ALA A 23 1.00 -8.85 -14.67
N TRP A 24 1.20 -8.31 -13.47
CA TRP A 24 1.22 -6.86 -13.27
C TRP A 24 2.61 -6.39 -13.57
N ASP A 25 2.69 -5.50 -14.55
CA ASP A 25 3.95 -4.96 -15.00
C ASP A 25 4.60 -4.16 -13.86
N TYR A 26 5.44 -4.83 -13.08
CA TYR A 26 6.37 -4.27 -12.11
C TYR A 26 7.32 -3.22 -12.73
N ARG A 27 7.21 -2.92 -14.05
CA ARG A 27 7.90 -1.82 -14.71
C ARG A 27 7.57 -0.43 -14.12
N GLY A 28 6.46 -0.27 -13.38
CA GLY A 28 6.22 0.96 -12.61
C GLY A 28 7.01 1.07 -11.28
N ILE A 29 7.54 -0.05 -10.80
CA ILE A 29 8.41 -0.15 -9.61
C ILE A 29 9.89 -0.31 -10.04
N ALA A 30 10.17 -0.09 -11.34
CA ALA A 30 11.53 -0.05 -11.86
C ALA A 30 12.14 1.31 -11.53
N CYS A 31 12.79 1.35 -10.37
CA CYS A 31 13.87 2.27 -10.03
C CYS A 31 14.74 2.54 -11.27
N GLU A 32 14.57 3.72 -11.88
CA GLU A 32 15.56 4.23 -12.83
C GLU A 32 16.88 4.33 -12.07
N THR A 33 17.88 3.61 -12.58
CA THR A 33 19.25 3.47 -12.05
C THR A 33 19.40 2.66 -10.75
N GLY A 34 19.47 1.33 -10.92
CA GLY A 34 20.36 0.49 -10.13
C GLY A 34 19.86 0.03 -8.75
N GLY A 35 19.02 -1.00 -8.74
CA GLY A 35 19.07 -2.04 -7.71
C GLY A 35 18.19 -1.83 -6.47
N CYS A 36 16.92 -2.19 -6.56
CA CYS A 36 16.19 -2.77 -5.44
C CYS A 36 15.20 -3.82 -5.96
N LYS A 37 15.59 -5.10 -5.88
CA LYS A 37 14.68 -6.24 -6.08
C LYS A 37 13.91 -6.47 -4.78
N VAL A 38 12.92 -5.63 -4.50
CA VAL A 38 12.02 -5.84 -3.35
C VAL A 38 10.75 -6.50 -3.90
N SER A 39 10.53 -7.76 -3.49
CA SER A 39 9.28 -8.50 -3.75
C SER A 39 8.46 -8.53 -2.47
N PRO A 40 7.11 -8.49 -2.50
CA PRO A 40 6.27 -8.60 -1.31
C PRO A 40 6.63 -9.81 -0.42
N ASP A 41 7.05 -10.92 -1.04
CA ASP A 41 7.49 -12.15 -0.38
C ASP A 41 8.83 -12.05 0.38
N THR A 42 9.60 -10.99 0.19
CA THR A 42 10.89 -10.82 0.89
C THR A 42 10.75 -10.26 2.30
N ARG A 43 9.53 -9.90 2.73
CA ARG A 43 9.29 -9.34 4.06
C ARG A 43 9.26 -10.43 5.12
N MET A 44 9.97 -10.17 6.22
CA MET A 44 9.84 -11.00 7.43
C MET A 44 8.39 -11.02 7.90
N PRO A 45 7.81 -12.18 8.22
CA PRO A 45 6.48 -12.27 8.82
C PRO A 45 6.45 -11.46 10.12
N ALA A 46 5.28 -10.95 10.48
CA ALA A 46 5.09 -10.28 11.76
C ALA A 46 5.51 -11.24 12.90
N LYS A 47 6.53 -10.84 13.66
CA LYS A 47 6.99 -11.53 14.87
C LYS A 47 6.62 -10.66 16.06
N PHE A 48 6.35 -11.27 17.22
CA PHE A 48 5.98 -10.60 18.47
C PHE A 48 4.55 -10.07 18.56
N VAL A 49 3.60 -10.77 17.95
CA VAL A 49 2.16 -10.55 18.16
C VAL A 49 1.59 -11.87 18.66
N ASP A 50 1.06 -11.87 19.90
CA ASP A 50 0.53 -13.08 20.55
C ASP A 50 -0.85 -13.49 20.02
N ASP A 51 -1.45 -12.65 19.18
CA ASP A 51 -2.76 -12.82 18.56
C ASP A 51 -2.62 -13.03 17.03
N GLU A 52 -3.08 -14.18 16.54
CA GLU A 52 -3.02 -14.56 15.13
C GLU A 52 -3.82 -13.60 14.23
N GLU A 53 -4.94 -13.06 14.71
CA GLU A 53 -5.75 -12.10 13.96
C GLU A 53 -5.01 -10.77 13.80
N LEU A 54 -4.37 -10.29 14.87
CA LEU A 54 -3.59 -9.05 14.80
C LEU A 54 -2.34 -9.22 13.92
N ALA A 55 -1.68 -10.38 13.97
CA ALA A 55 -0.57 -10.69 13.09
C ALA A 55 -0.99 -10.66 11.61
N TYR A 56 -2.18 -11.20 11.30
CA TYR A 56 -2.77 -11.16 9.97
C TYR A 56 -3.05 -9.72 9.52
N VAL A 57 -3.66 -8.89 10.37
CA VAL A 57 -3.98 -7.48 10.05
C VAL A 57 -2.71 -6.68 9.74
N ILE A 58 -1.66 -6.85 10.56
CA ILE A 58 -0.38 -6.16 10.34
C ILE A 58 0.30 -6.65 9.06
N GLN A 59 0.26 -7.95 8.77
CA GLN A 59 0.80 -8.49 7.52
C GLN A 59 0.04 -7.93 6.31
N ARG A 60 -1.30 -7.92 6.35
CA ARG A 60 -2.14 -7.34 5.29
C ARG A 60 -1.85 -5.86 5.09
N TYR A 61 -1.73 -5.09 6.18
CA TYR A 61 -1.35 -3.68 6.11
C TYR A 61 -0.02 -3.48 5.37
N ARG A 62 1.00 -4.31 5.66
CA ARG A 62 2.30 -4.21 4.98
C ARG A 62 2.23 -4.53 3.49
N GLU A 63 1.39 -5.48 3.09
CA GLU A 63 1.18 -5.80 1.67
C GLU A 63 0.41 -4.67 0.95
N VAL A 64 -0.64 -4.15 1.59
CA VAL A 64 -1.47 -3.07 1.05
C VAL A 64 -0.68 -1.77 0.94
N HIS A 65 0.26 -1.49 1.84
CA HIS A 65 1.15 -0.32 1.79
C HIS A 65 1.87 -0.19 0.43
N ASP A 66 2.44 -1.28 -0.08
CA ASP A 66 3.13 -1.24 -1.38
C ASP A 66 2.15 -1.00 -2.53
N LEU A 67 0.94 -1.56 -2.45
CA LEU A 67 -0.11 -1.31 -3.43
C LEU A 67 -0.59 0.14 -3.41
N MET A 68 -0.57 0.80 -2.25
CA MET A 68 -0.96 2.21 -2.13
C MET A 68 -0.02 3.13 -2.90
N HIS A 69 1.26 2.83 -3.03
CA HIS A 69 2.15 3.61 -3.91
C HIS A 69 1.64 3.64 -5.35
N THR A 70 1.22 2.48 -5.87
CA THR A 70 0.65 2.37 -7.22
C THR A 70 -0.71 3.07 -7.32
N LEU A 71 -1.62 2.82 -6.38
CA LEU A 71 -2.95 3.43 -6.39
C LEU A 71 -2.93 4.93 -6.12
N LEU A 72 -1.94 5.47 -5.43
CA LEU A 72 -1.79 6.90 -5.21
C LEU A 72 -0.87 7.55 -6.26
N GLY A 73 -0.24 6.76 -7.13
CA GLY A 73 0.72 7.26 -8.12
C GLY A 73 1.96 7.89 -7.48
N MET A 74 2.31 7.48 -6.25
CA MET A 74 3.39 8.06 -5.46
C MET A 74 4.65 7.20 -5.53
N PRO A 75 5.82 7.78 -5.85
CA PRO A 75 7.08 7.03 -5.87
C PRO A 75 7.52 6.60 -4.46
N THR A 76 8.39 5.60 -4.37
CA THR A 76 8.99 5.12 -3.09
C THR A 76 10.16 5.99 -2.60
N ASN A 77 10.12 7.28 -2.92
CA ASN A 77 11.07 8.27 -2.39
C ASN A 77 10.50 8.90 -1.11
N MET A 78 11.34 9.61 -0.34
CA MET A 78 10.92 10.21 0.93
C MET A 78 9.65 11.08 0.82
N LEU A 79 9.43 11.80 -0.30
CA LEU A 79 8.22 12.61 -0.44
C LEU A 79 6.98 11.72 -0.65
N GLY A 80 7.07 10.73 -1.54
CA GLY A 80 5.96 9.81 -1.78
C GLY A 80 5.62 8.95 -0.56
N GLU A 81 6.63 8.46 0.17
CA GLU A 81 6.45 7.76 1.46
C GLU A 81 5.65 8.59 2.46
N VAL A 82 5.99 9.87 2.60
CA VAL A 82 5.27 10.79 3.49
C VAL A 82 3.80 10.94 3.05
N VAL A 83 3.54 11.07 1.75
CA VAL A 83 2.18 11.20 1.22
C VAL A 83 1.36 9.92 1.47
N VAL A 84 1.93 8.75 1.21
CA VAL A 84 1.28 7.46 1.51
C VAL A 84 1.00 7.33 3.01
N LYS A 85 1.95 7.71 3.88
CA LYS A 85 1.73 7.70 5.34
C LYS A 85 0.61 8.64 5.78
N TRP A 86 0.46 9.81 5.16
CA TRP A 86 -0.67 10.70 5.43
C TRP A 86 -2.01 10.06 5.05
N PHE A 87 -2.09 9.44 3.88
CA PHE A 87 -3.29 8.71 3.46
C PHE A 87 -3.60 7.53 4.41
N GLU A 88 -2.59 6.72 4.75
CA GLU A 88 -2.74 5.59 5.67
C GLU A 88 -3.11 6.03 7.09
N ALA A 89 -2.56 7.13 7.58
CA ALA A 89 -2.87 7.67 8.90
C ALA A 89 -4.36 8.04 9.01
N ILE A 90 -4.95 8.53 7.93
CA ILE A 90 -6.37 8.88 7.88
C ILE A 90 -7.25 7.64 7.80
N GLN A 91 -6.85 6.65 7.00
CA GLN A 91 -7.62 5.42 6.82
C GLN A 91 -7.57 4.48 8.03
N THR A 92 -6.41 4.38 8.68
CA THR A 92 -6.16 3.35 9.69
C THR A 92 -6.02 3.89 11.11
N GLY A 93 -5.63 5.16 11.27
CA GLY A 93 -5.32 5.74 12.57
C GLY A 93 -4.12 5.09 13.28
N LEU A 94 -3.35 4.22 12.62
CA LEU A 94 -2.26 3.50 13.26
C LEU A 94 -1.15 4.46 13.72
N PRO A 95 -0.64 4.32 14.95
CA PRO A 95 0.39 5.22 15.48
C PRO A 95 1.61 5.35 14.57
N MET A 96 2.07 4.24 13.96
CA MET A 96 3.21 4.26 13.04
C MET A 96 2.96 5.11 11.77
N CYS A 97 1.74 5.11 11.24
CA CYS A 97 1.36 5.92 10.09
C CYS A 97 1.35 7.40 10.47
N VAL A 98 0.73 7.73 11.60
CA VAL A 98 0.65 9.11 12.12
C VAL A 98 2.05 9.66 12.41
N LEU A 99 2.91 8.88 13.06
CA LEU A 99 4.28 9.28 13.35
C LEU A 99 5.10 9.43 12.06
N GLY A 100 4.96 8.51 11.10
CA GLY A 100 5.62 8.61 9.80
C GLY A 100 5.18 9.85 9.01
N ALA A 101 3.89 10.15 9.00
CA ALA A 101 3.31 11.33 8.36
C ALA A 101 3.77 12.65 9.01
N ALA A 102 3.85 12.69 10.34
CA ALA A 102 4.23 13.88 11.10
C ALA A 102 5.74 14.16 11.06
N PHE A 103 6.58 13.13 11.21
CA PHE A 103 8.04 13.28 11.33
C PHE A 103 8.83 12.99 10.06
N GLY A 104 8.25 12.27 9.09
CA GLY A 104 8.87 12.04 7.78
C GLY A 104 9.25 13.32 7.01
N PRO A 105 8.45 14.41 7.04
CA PRO A 105 8.79 15.66 6.35
C PRO A 105 10.05 16.36 6.86
N VAL A 106 10.54 16.05 8.07
CA VAL A 106 11.67 16.75 8.72
C VAL A 106 12.95 16.69 7.87
N ARG A 107 13.11 15.66 7.04
CA ARG A 107 14.29 15.46 6.17
C ARG A 107 14.09 15.98 4.74
N LEU A 108 12.96 16.62 4.43
CA LEU A 108 12.67 17.13 3.09
C LEU A 108 13.27 18.53 2.87
N SER A 109 13.63 18.84 1.61
CA SER A 109 14.02 20.19 1.24
C SER A 109 12.82 21.14 1.25
N ALA A 110 13.06 22.44 1.43
CA ALA A 110 11.99 23.46 1.47
C ALA A 110 11.08 23.42 0.23
N ARG A 111 11.64 23.12 -0.96
CA ARG A 111 10.86 22.96 -2.20
C ARG A 111 9.90 21.77 -2.12
N LYS A 112 10.38 20.60 -1.66
CA LYS A 112 9.56 19.40 -1.51
C LYS A 112 8.50 19.60 -0.42
N LEU A 113 8.85 20.29 0.67
CA LEU A 113 7.91 20.61 1.74
C LEU A 113 6.79 21.54 1.27
N ARG A 114 7.11 22.53 0.43
CA ARG A 114 6.11 23.41 -0.17
C ARG A 114 5.11 22.62 -1.02
N VAL A 115 5.62 21.80 -1.94
CA VAL A 115 4.79 20.92 -2.79
C VAL A 115 3.92 19.98 -1.94
N LEU A 116 4.51 19.38 -0.90
CA LEU A 116 3.80 18.54 0.05
C LEU A 116 2.63 19.30 0.67
N ALA A 117 2.89 20.47 1.24
CA ALA A 117 1.89 21.22 1.99
C ALA A 117 0.78 21.84 1.12
N THR A 118 1.10 22.26 -0.11
CA THR A 118 0.14 22.99 -0.97
C THR A 118 -0.66 22.10 -1.90
N GLU A 119 -0.10 20.98 -2.34
CA GLU A 119 -0.72 20.15 -3.39
C GLU A 119 -0.99 18.73 -2.91
N LEU A 120 0.03 18.03 -2.42
CA LEU A 120 -0.08 16.60 -2.14
C LEU A 120 -0.85 16.30 -0.85
N LEU A 121 -0.65 17.08 0.22
CA LEU A 121 -1.26 16.84 1.52
C LEU A 121 -2.78 17.10 1.51
N PRO A 122 -3.30 18.22 0.98
CA PRO A 122 -4.75 18.42 0.87
C PRO A 122 -5.42 17.33 0.05
N TRP A 123 -4.80 16.92 -1.05
CA TRP A 123 -5.27 15.82 -1.89
C TRP A 123 -5.27 14.48 -1.14
N ALA A 124 -4.17 14.12 -0.49
CA ALA A 124 -4.07 12.87 0.28
C ALA A 124 -5.11 12.82 1.41
N ILE A 125 -5.38 13.96 2.05
CA ILE A 125 -6.42 14.07 3.08
C ILE A 125 -7.82 13.85 2.49
N GLN A 126 -8.10 14.50 1.36
CA GLN A 126 -9.40 14.38 0.72
C GLN A 126 -9.64 12.96 0.19
N SER A 127 -8.65 12.38 -0.48
CA SER A 127 -8.68 10.98 -0.95
C SER A 127 -8.80 10.01 0.22
N GLY A 128 -8.04 10.21 1.29
CA GLY A 128 -8.09 9.34 2.47
C GLY A 128 -9.46 9.35 3.15
N ARG A 129 -10.13 10.50 3.25
CA ARG A 129 -11.47 10.59 3.85
C ARG A 129 -12.58 10.04 2.97
N ASN A 130 -12.41 10.11 1.65
CA ASN A 130 -13.41 9.65 0.70
C ASN A 130 -13.28 8.15 0.38
N ALA A 131 -12.08 7.60 0.53
CA ALA A 131 -11.80 6.22 0.18
C ALA A 131 -12.50 5.22 1.12
N ASN A 132 -13.03 4.14 0.54
CA ASN A 132 -13.42 2.94 1.26
C ASN A 132 -12.21 2.34 2.00
N CYS A 133 -12.46 1.60 3.10
CA CYS A 133 -11.40 0.99 3.91
C CYS A 133 -10.47 0.11 3.05
N ILE A 134 -9.23 0.58 2.86
CA ILE A 134 -8.25 -0.05 1.95
C ILE A 134 -7.86 -1.47 2.38
N LEU A 135 -7.98 -1.80 3.67
CA LEU A 135 -7.64 -3.14 4.17
C LEU A 135 -8.72 -4.17 3.86
N ASN A 136 -9.95 -3.74 3.53
CA ASN A 136 -11.09 -4.62 3.28
C ASN A 136 -11.27 -5.00 1.80
N ILE A 137 -10.27 -4.73 0.96
CA ILE A 137 -10.33 -4.97 -0.48
C ILE A 137 -9.50 -6.21 -0.83
N TYR A 138 -10.08 -7.12 -1.59
CA TYR A 138 -9.42 -8.32 -2.13
C TYR A 138 -8.66 -7.98 -3.42
N TYR A 139 -7.55 -7.24 -3.30
CA TYR A 139 -6.72 -6.81 -4.45
C TYR A 139 -6.28 -7.96 -5.35
N GLU A 140 -6.04 -9.13 -4.77
CA GLU A 140 -5.60 -10.34 -5.45
C GLU A 140 -6.62 -10.90 -6.46
N GLN A 141 -7.89 -10.47 -6.39
CA GLN A 141 -8.94 -10.85 -7.35
C GLN A 141 -9.12 -9.82 -8.46
N ARG A 142 -8.39 -8.70 -8.41
CA ARG A 142 -8.61 -7.51 -9.25
C ARG A 142 -7.44 -7.23 -10.18
N TRP A 143 -6.63 -8.25 -10.43
CA TRP A 143 -5.46 -8.18 -11.28
C TRP A 143 -5.75 -7.96 -12.78
N GLU A 144 -7.01 -7.86 -13.20
CA GLU A 144 -7.34 -7.52 -14.59
C GLU A 144 -8.00 -6.13 -14.70
N GLN A 145 -8.37 -5.53 -13.57
CA GLN A 145 -9.03 -4.21 -13.49
C GLN A 145 -7.98 -3.11 -13.64
N THR A 146 -8.27 -2.05 -14.40
CA THR A 146 -7.33 -0.91 -14.51
C THR A 146 -7.19 -0.14 -13.19
N VAL A 147 -6.04 0.49 -13.00
CA VAL A 147 -5.76 1.28 -11.79
C VAL A 147 -6.74 2.43 -11.64
N GLU A 148 -7.11 3.08 -12.74
CA GLU A 148 -8.06 4.19 -12.77
C GLU A 148 -9.46 3.74 -12.32
N SER A 149 -9.95 2.62 -12.85
CA SER A 149 -11.24 2.05 -12.45
C SER A 149 -11.24 1.65 -10.97
N LEU A 150 -10.13 1.05 -10.50
CA LEU A 150 -10.01 0.66 -9.09
C LEU A 150 -9.96 1.89 -8.16
N ARG A 151 -9.29 2.98 -8.56
CA ARG A 151 -9.30 4.24 -7.81
C ARG A 151 -10.71 4.81 -7.68
N GLU A 152 -11.46 4.86 -8.79
CA GLU A 152 -12.83 5.37 -8.80
C GLU A 152 -13.75 4.55 -7.89
N GLU A 153 -13.66 3.21 -7.95
CA GLU A 153 -14.45 2.31 -7.11
C GLU A 153 -14.11 2.47 -5.62
N ILE A 154 -12.82 2.64 -5.30
CA ILE A 154 -12.39 2.86 -3.91
C ILE A 154 -12.78 4.25 -3.44
N GLY A 155 -12.89 5.24 -4.33
CA GLY A 155 -13.09 6.65 -3.98
C GLY A 155 -11.78 7.43 -3.78
N ILE A 156 -10.68 6.99 -4.42
CA ILE A 156 -9.41 7.73 -4.45
C ILE A 156 -9.45 8.73 -5.60
N PHE A 157 -9.24 10.02 -5.31
CA PHE A 157 -9.17 11.04 -6.36
C PHE A 157 -7.93 10.86 -7.24
N PRO A 158 -7.98 11.25 -8.53
CA PRO A 158 -6.83 11.17 -9.41
C PRO A 158 -5.64 11.96 -8.83
N PRO A 159 -4.41 11.40 -8.89
CA PRO A 159 -3.25 12.05 -8.33
C PRO A 159 -2.95 13.38 -9.05
N PRO A 160 -2.48 14.41 -8.32
CA PRO A 160 -2.12 15.68 -8.92
C PRO A 160 -0.92 15.51 -9.86
N ALA A 161 -0.86 16.28 -10.95
CA ALA A 161 0.17 16.18 -12.00
C ALA A 161 1.57 16.66 -11.59
N VAL A 162 1.87 16.68 -10.29
CA VAL A 162 3.12 17.17 -9.75
C VAL A 162 4.22 16.14 -9.97
N ARG A 163 5.31 16.55 -10.61
CA ARG A 163 6.50 15.70 -10.74
C ARG A 163 7.24 15.69 -9.40
N VAL A 164 7.18 14.56 -8.71
CA VAL A 164 7.81 14.30 -7.39
C VAL A 164 9.20 13.70 -7.55
#